data_AF-C7XB01-F1
#
_entry.id   AF-C7XB01-F1
#
_cell.length_a   1.000
_cell.length_b   1.000
_cell.length_c   1.000
_cell.angle_alpha   90.00
_cell.angle_beta   90.00
_cell.angle_gamma   90.00
#
_symmetry.space_group_name_H-M   'P 1'
#
loop_
_entity.id
_entity.type
_entity.pdbx_description
1 polymer ?
#
loop_
_entity_poly.entity_id
_entity_poly.type
_entity_poly.pdbx_seq_one_letter_code
_entity_poly.pdbx_strand_id
1 'polypeptide(L)'
;MSMNVLRNDCPDRGMERVCKRQDLKTVRWYVLTLPTAAGGRRDRISPSRGLDAELSRRERRGETLFEYFAPSYVEVRKVDGKLVNTRRPLLFNYVFIRSSVEEIFRMKQTLPLYNFLPRVSSGGTPHFPYLSDSEMGNLRWVAESYSNELPVYVPDSGRLLKGDRVRITSGYFAGMEAEVVIQPGGGHKDVMARILDCMWVPLLEVKPGEYELIELNTNGKHVYTHLDNDRLRDGLHDALGRYHASGSVGEEDTRLAREVLRAYGSLRAETDVMRCKVYSSLLSAYKLLGEKEEFARLLATMRGMLLAVKAPQSRALLLVTLYGCTDSSLYRQMAHEVVDPWRSESSPKKSKLSLIRRLDDYDRWLNHEIS
;
A
#
# COMPACT_ATOMS: atom_id res chain seq x y z
N MET A 1 35.38 45.02 29.91
CA MET A 1 34.27 44.46 29.12
C MET A 1 34.88 43.40 28.21
N SER A 2 35.13 42.19 28.68
CA SER A 2 34.19 41.06 28.77
C SER A 2 33.49 40.75 27.44
N MET A 3 33.99 39.73 26.73
CA MET A 3 33.11 38.76 26.08
C MET A 3 33.82 37.40 25.97
N ASN A 4 33.11 36.40 26.48
CA ASN A 4 33.49 35.02 26.69
C ASN A 4 33.22 34.16 25.44
N VAL A 5 34.08 33.15 25.26
CA VAL A 5 33.76 31.75 24.94
C VAL A 5 32.96 31.46 23.67
N LEU A 6 33.60 30.77 22.71
CA LEU A 6 33.09 29.53 22.12
C LEU A 6 34.29 28.62 21.77
N ARG A 7 34.66 27.74 22.72
CA ARG A 7 35.43 26.53 22.40
C ARG A 7 34.48 25.61 21.63
N ASN A 8 34.81 25.34 20.36
CA ASN A 8 34.23 24.24 19.63
C ASN A 8 34.77 22.93 20.23
N ASP A 9 33.99 22.34 21.13
CA ASP A 9 34.22 20.98 21.59
C ASP A 9 33.86 20.01 20.44
N CYS A 10 34.88 19.60 19.68
CA CYS A 10 34.80 18.39 18.87
C CYS A 10 34.44 17.22 19.79
N PRO A 11 33.44 16.37 19.45
CA PRO A 11 33.20 15.17 20.24
C PRO A 11 34.44 14.28 20.15
N ASP A 12 34.99 14.00 21.32
CA ASP A 12 36.20 13.22 21.50
C ASP A 12 36.07 11.86 20.78
N ARG A 13 37.02 11.53 19.89
CA ARG A 13 37.08 10.23 19.19
C ARG A 13 37.08 9.04 20.18
N GLY A 14 37.45 9.29 21.44
CA GLY A 14 37.26 8.35 22.55
C GLY A 14 35.78 8.06 22.85
N MET A 15 34.93 9.07 22.91
CA MET A 15 33.50 8.92 23.21
C MET A 15 32.72 8.22 22.10
N GLU A 16 33.01 8.47 20.82
CA GLU A 16 32.39 7.69 19.73
C GLU A 16 32.73 6.20 19.78
N ARG A 17 33.96 5.85 20.18
CA ARG A 17 34.39 4.44 20.35
C ARG A 17 33.75 3.81 21.59
N VAL A 18 33.57 4.57 22.67
CA VAL A 18 32.89 4.12 23.89
C VAL A 18 31.39 3.93 23.65
N CYS A 19 30.72 4.88 22.98
CA CYS A 19 29.32 4.76 22.57
C CYS A 19 29.09 3.58 21.62
N LYS A 20 29.99 3.36 20.63
CA LYS A 20 29.94 2.17 19.75
C LYS A 20 30.13 0.86 20.53
N ARG A 21 30.97 0.83 21.57
CA ARG A 21 31.15 -0.34 22.45
C ARG A 21 29.95 -0.56 23.38
N GLN A 22 29.30 0.50 23.84
CA GLN A 22 28.08 0.42 24.66
C GLN A 22 26.88 -0.06 23.84
N ASP A 23 26.73 0.39 22.59
CA ASP A 23 25.63 -0.06 21.73
C ASP A 23 25.71 -1.57 21.41
N LEU A 24 26.93 -2.12 21.28
CA LEU A 24 27.14 -3.56 21.10
C LEU A 24 26.76 -4.41 22.33
N LYS A 25 26.82 -3.82 23.52
CA LYS A 25 26.49 -4.46 24.81
C LYS A 25 25.07 -4.19 25.28
N THR A 26 24.35 -3.28 24.60
CA THR A 26 22.99 -2.93 24.98
C THR A 26 22.05 -4.10 24.66
N VAL A 27 21.22 -4.48 25.62
CA VAL A 27 20.21 -5.52 25.46
C VAL A 27 18.99 -4.90 24.79
N ARG A 28 18.65 -5.37 23.59
CA ARG A 28 17.46 -4.97 22.83
C ARG A 28 16.88 -6.18 22.11
N TRP A 29 15.70 -6.02 21.51
CA TRP A 29 15.13 -7.03 20.66
C TRP A 29 15.68 -6.92 19.24
N TYR A 30 16.57 -7.82 18.86
CA TYR A 30 17.11 -7.86 17.50
C TYR A 30 16.37 -8.88 16.64
N VAL A 31 16.33 -8.61 15.33
CA VAL A 31 15.69 -9.48 14.34
C VAL A 31 16.75 -10.32 13.61
N LEU A 32 16.58 -11.64 13.68
CA LEU A 32 17.40 -12.63 12.99
C LEU A 32 16.59 -13.33 11.89
N THR A 33 17.28 -13.73 10.84
CA THR A 33 16.76 -14.44 9.66
C THR A 33 17.45 -15.79 9.53
N LEU A 34 16.70 -16.82 9.11
CA LEU A 34 17.26 -18.11 8.72
C LEU A 34 17.25 -18.26 7.19
N PRO A 35 18.23 -18.91 6.55
CA PRO A 35 18.17 -19.15 5.11
C PRO A 35 16.96 -20.01 4.74
N THR A 36 16.20 -19.55 3.74
CA THR A 36 15.17 -20.35 3.08
C THR A 36 15.87 -21.39 2.24
N ALA A 37 15.67 -22.68 2.51
CA ALA A 37 16.32 -23.75 1.76
C ALA A 37 16.07 -23.58 0.24
N ALA A 38 17.15 -23.46 -0.53
CA ALA A 38 17.09 -23.55 -1.99
C ALA A 38 16.60 -24.96 -2.37
N GLY A 39 15.48 -25.05 -3.08
CA GLY A 39 14.93 -26.34 -3.53
C GLY A 39 13.61 -26.79 -2.89
N GLY A 40 12.70 -25.87 -2.54
CA GLY A 40 11.28 -26.19 -2.35
C GLY A 40 10.90 -26.91 -1.05
N ARG A 41 11.86 -27.35 -0.22
CA ARG A 41 11.59 -27.87 1.14
C ARG A 41 11.49 -26.73 2.15
N ARG A 42 10.44 -25.90 2.00
CA ARG A 42 10.08 -24.76 2.88
C ARG A 42 9.71 -25.18 4.32
N ASP A 43 9.69 -26.47 4.60
CA ASP A 43 9.00 -27.15 5.70
C ASP A 43 9.91 -27.79 6.76
N ARG A 44 11.24 -27.80 6.57
CA ARG A 44 12.14 -28.59 7.47
C ARG A 44 12.92 -27.80 8.52
N ILE A 45 13.03 -26.48 8.40
CA ILE A 45 13.82 -25.66 9.34
C ILE A 45 12.86 -24.88 10.24
N SER A 46 12.64 -25.39 11.46
CA SER A 46 11.94 -24.63 12.50
C SER A 46 12.82 -23.46 12.95
N PRO A 47 12.36 -22.21 12.88
CA PRO A 47 13.12 -21.04 13.33
C PRO A 47 13.50 -21.09 14.82
N SER A 48 12.68 -21.74 15.66
CA SER A 48 12.91 -21.82 17.11
C SER A 48 13.94 -22.89 17.49
N ARG A 49 14.04 -23.98 16.72
CA ARG A 49 14.72 -25.22 17.14
C ARG A 49 16.18 -25.04 17.56
N GLY A 50 16.94 -24.21 16.86
CA GLY A 50 18.34 -23.94 17.21
C GLY A 50 18.48 -23.14 18.51
N LEU A 51 17.57 -22.19 18.74
CA LEU A 51 17.52 -21.38 19.94
C LEU A 51 17.01 -22.17 21.14
N ASP A 52 16.04 -23.07 20.94
CA ASP A 52 15.58 -24.03 21.96
C ASP A 52 16.74 -24.88 22.47
N ALA A 53 17.52 -25.47 21.56
CA ALA A 53 18.69 -26.27 21.90
C ALA A 53 19.77 -25.46 22.63
N GLU A 54 19.95 -24.19 22.25
CA GLU A 54 20.88 -23.28 22.90
C GLU A 54 20.45 -22.95 24.33
N LEU A 55 19.16 -22.62 24.55
CA LEU A 55 18.63 -22.39 25.89
C LEU A 55 18.78 -23.61 26.79
N SER A 56 18.42 -24.80 26.32
CA SER A 56 18.58 -26.04 27.09
C SER A 56 20.05 -26.38 27.39
N ARG A 57 21.00 -25.95 26.56
CA ARG A 57 22.44 -26.11 26.82
C ARG A 57 22.89 -25.15 27.92
N ARG A 58 22.45 -23.89 27.88
CA ARG A 58 22.80 -22.86 28.88
C ARG A 58 22.21 -23.19 30.24
N GLU A 59 20.96 -23.62 30.27
CA GLU A 59 20.27 -24.05 31.50
C GLU A 59 21.06 -25.16 32.21
N ARG A 60 21.52 -26.18 31.47
CA ARG A 60 22.34 -27.27 32.02
C ARG A 60 23.72 -26.83 32.53
N ARG A 61 24.25 -25.71 32.04
CA ARG A 61 25.58 -25.20 32.38
C ARG A 61 25.56 -24.04 33.38
N GLY A 62 24.37 -23.60 33.80
CA GLY A 62 24.21 -22.41 34.64
C GLY A 62 24.66 -21.12 33.95
N GLU A 63 24.60 -21.06 32.62
CA GLU A 63 24.94 -19.87 31.83
C GLU A 63 23.74 -18.91 31.72
N THR A 64 23.99 -17.64 31.41
CA THR A 64 22.93 -16.61 31.27
C THR A 64 21.95 -16.96 30.16
N LEU A 65 20.68 -17.09 30.52
CA LEU A 65 19.57 -17.33 29.60
C LEU A 65 19.21 -16.05 28.81
N PHE A 66 18.54 -16.23 27.68
CA PHE A 66 18.05 -15.14 26.84
C PHE A 66 16.56 -15.35 26.52
N GLU A 67 15.89 -14.27 26.16
CA GLU A 67 14.50 -14.32 25.72
C GLU A 67 14.46 -14.31 24.18
N TYR A 68 13.60 -15.12 23.58
CA TYR A 68 13.38 -15.04 22.14
C TYR A 68 11.89 -15.23 21.82
N PHE A 69 11.46 -14.74 20.67
CA PHE A 69 10.12 -14.88 20.15
C PHE A 69 10.18 -15.34 18.69
N ALA A 70 9.61 -16.51 18.40
CA ALA A 70 9.58 -17.11 17.06
C ALA A 70 8.15 -17.59 16.76
N PRO A 71 7.26 -16.71 16.27
CA PRO A 71 5.87 -17.05 16.09
C PRO A 71 5.66 -18.10 14.97
N SER A 72 4.71 -19.00 15.17
CA SER A 72 4.32 -20.05 14.21
C SER A 72 2.81 -20.29 14.25
N TYR A 73 2.22 -20.58 13.10
CA TYR A 73 0.82 -21.01 12.93
C TYR A 73 0.74 -22.48 12.53
N VAL A 74 -0.44 -23.09 12.58
CA VAL A 74 -0.69 -24.45 12.11
C VAL A 74 -1.49 -24.42 10.81
N GLU A 75 -0.92 -24.95 9.74
CA GLU A 75 -1.58 -25.11 8.44
C GLU A 75 -2.21 -26.50 8.37
N VAL A 76 -3.54 -26.59 8.33
CA VAL A 76 -4.24 -27.86 8.15
C VAL A 76 -4.30 -28.19 6.67
N ARG A 77 -3.56 -29.21 6.23
CA ARG A 77 -3.53 -29.69 4.85
C ARG A 77 -4.31 -30.98 4.71
N LYS A 78 -5.10 -31.13 3.65
CA LYS A 78 -5.71 -32.41 3.31
C LYS A 78 -4.77 -33.18 2.37
N VAL A 79 -4.09 -34.19 2.87
CA VAL A 79 -3.20 -35.07 2.10
C VAL A 79 -3.80 -36.47 2.13
N ASP A 80 -4.05 -37.05 0.96
CA ASP A 80 -4.68 -38.38 0.81
C ASP A 80 -5.98 -38.55 1.61
N GLY A 81 -6.81 -37.50 1.62
CA GLY A 81 -8.10 -37.48 2.32
C GLY A 81 -8.03 -37.27 3.83
N LYS A 82 -6.84 -37.25 4.44
CA LYS A 82 -6.63 -37.00 5.88
C LYS A 82 -6.20 -35.56 6.13
N LEU A 83 -6.73 -34.97 7.21
CA LEU A 83 -6.29 -33.67 7.69
C LEU A 83 -4.94 -33.84 8.40
N VAL A 84 -3.92 -33.11 7.93
CA VAL A 84 -2.56 -33.11 8.43
C VAL A 84 -2.23 -31.70 8.91
N ASN A 85 -1.99 -31.57 10.21
CA ASN A 85 -1.58 -30.30 10.82
C ASN A 85 -0.07 -30.09 10.58
N THR A 86 0.26 -29.08 9.79
CA THR A 86 1.64 -28.70 9.48
C THR A 86 1.96 -27.37 10.14
N ARG A 87 2.79 -27.36 11.18
CA ARG A 87 3.23 -26.12 11.83
C ARG A 87 4.13 -25.31 10.88
N ARG A 88 3.78 -24.05 10.64
CA ARG A 88 4.46 -23.09 9.76
C ARG A 88 4.90 -21.87 10.56
N PRO A 89 6.07 -21.26 10.28
CA PRO A 89 6.43 -19.97 10.86
C PRO A 89 5.43 -18.87 10.47
N LEU A 90 4.98 -18.05 11.42
CA LEU A 90 4.05 -16.93 11.19
C LEU A 90 4.71 -15.82 10.38
N LEU A 91 5.97 -15.55 10.71
CA LEU A 91 6.82 -14.68 9.93
C LEU A 91 7.80 -15.54 9.14
N PHE A 92 7.97 -15.20 7.85
CA PHE A 92 8.93 -15.88 6.98
C PHE A 92 10.31 -15.83 7.63
N ASN A 93 10.84 -16.97 8.07
CA ASN A 93 12.19 -17.18 8.59
C ASN A 93 12.73 -16.18 9.65
N TYR A 94 11.86 -15.40 10.29
CA TYR A 94 12.24 -14.39 11.29
C TYR A 94 12.19 -14.94 12.71
N VAL A 95 13.18 -14.54 13.51
CA VAL A 95 13.20 -14.75 14.95
C VAL A 95 13.64 -13.47 15.64
N PHE A 96 12.95 -13.12 16.72
CA PHE A 96 13.30 -12.00 17.58
C PHE A 96 14.06 -12.51 18.78
N ILE A 97 15.18 -11.90 19.10
CA ILE A 97 15.99 -12.28 20.26
C ILE A 97 16.27 -11.05 21.11
N ARG A 98 16.02 -11.16 22.41
CA ARG A 98 16.35 -10.13 23.40
C ARG A 98 17.76 -10.41 23.92
N SER A 99 18.74 -9.72 23.36
CA SER A 99 20.14 -9.91 23.71
C SER A 99 20.97 -8.71 23.26
N SER A 100 22.27 -8.74 23.52
CA SER A 100 23.22 -7.77 22.98
C SER A 100 23.81 -8.25 21.66
N VAL A 101 24.27 -7.32 20.83
CA VAL A 101 24.89 -7.67 19.53
C VAL A 101 26.12 -8.56 19.74
N GLU A 102 26.93 -8.28 20.77
CA GLU A 102 28.11 -9.08 21.13
C GLU A 102 27.72 -10.53 21.48
N GLU A 103 26.66 -10.70 22.26
CA GLU A 103 26.19 -12.02 22.67
C GLU A 103 25.56 -12.79 21.51
N ILE A 104 24.83 -12.11 20.62
CA ILE A 104 24.30 -12.74 19.40
C ILE A 104 25.43 -13.20 18.47
N PHE A 105 26.50 -12.41 18.31
CA PHE A 105 27.67 -12.85 17.53
C PHE A 105 28.36 -14.07 18.15
N ARG A 106 28.40 -14.18 19.48
CA ARG A 106 28.89 -15.37 20.18
C ARG A 106 28.00 -16.58 19.89
N MET A 107 26.68 -16.43 20.03
CA MET A 107 25.71 -17.50 19.74
C MET A 107 25.85 -18.03 18.31
N LYS A 108 26.05 -17.12 17.33
CA LYS A 108 26.24 -17.45 15.91
C LYS A 108 27.41 -18.39 15.63
N GLN A 109 28.43 -18.47 16.50
CA GLN A 109 29.51 -19.45 16.34
C GLN A 109 28.99 -20.89 16.42
N THR A 110 27.93 -21.11 17.19
CA THR A 110 27.26 -22.41 17.33
C THR A 110 25.96 -22.52 16.54
N LEU A 111 25.39 -21.38 16.14
CA LEU A 111 24.15 -21.26 15.38
C LEU A 111 24.36 -20.44 14.08
N PRO A 112 25.19 -20.92 13.12
CA PRO A 112 25.63 -20.11 11.99
C PRO A 112 24.51 -19.75 11.00
N LEU A 113 23.37 -20.45 11.06
CA LEU A 113 22.22 -20.21 10.18
C LEU A 113 21.47 -18.92 10.53
N TYR A 114 21.63 -18.38 11.74
CA TYR A 114 20.89 -17.19 12.17
C TYR A 114 21.65 -15.93 11.79
N ASN A 115 21.04 -15.07 10.98
CA ASN A 115 21.66 -13.87 10.42
C ASN A 115 20.92 -12.60 10.79
N PHE A 116 21.66 -11.58 11.23
CA PHE A 116 21.08 -10.24 11.38
C PHE A 116 20.50 -9.77 10.05
N LEU A 117 19.42 -9.00 10.14
CA LEU A 117 18.97 -8.20 9.02
C LEU A 117 20.04 -7.19 8.57
N PRO A 118 20.00 -6.75 7.30
CA PRO A 118 20.82 -5.64 6.83
C PRO A 118 20.66 -4.43 7.75
N ARG A 119 21.77 -3.69 7.94
CA ARG A 119 21.75 -2.49 8.78
C ARG A 119 20.87 -1.42 8.14
N VAL A 120 20.13 -0.71 8.99
CA VAL A 120 19.31 0.42 8.61
C VAL A 120 20.00 1.72 9.02
N SER A 121 19.78 2.79 8.26
CA SER A 121 20.26 4.13 8.59
C SER A 121 19.09 5.10 8.50
N SER A 122 18.64 5.58 9.65
CA SER A 122 17.66 6.66 9.76
C SER A 122 18.41 7.96 10.02
N GLY A 123 19.17 8.43 9.01
CA GLY A 123 19.93 9.69 9.07
C GLY A 123 21.14 9.72 10.02
N GLY A 124 21.62 8.55 10.47
CA GLY A 124 22.73 8.42 11.43
C GLY A 124 23.61 7.20 11.22
N THR A 125 24.38 6.81 12.25
CA THR A 125 25.28 5.64 12.19
C THR A 125 24.47 4.37 11.89
N PRO A 126 24.84 3.57 10.86
CA PRO A 126 24.13 2.35 10.52
C PRO A 126 24.11 1.35 11.68
N HIS A 127 22.91 0.91 12.08
CA HIS A 127 22.72 -0.05 13.18
C HIS A 127 21.93 -1.26 12.70
N PHE A 128 22.04 -2.38 13.43
CA PHE A 128 21.16 -3.51 13.19
C PHE A 128 19.72 -3.15 13.60
N PRO A 129 18.70 -3.57 12.83
CA PRO A 129 17.31 -3.36 13.22
C PRO A 129 17.03 -3.97 14.59
N TYR A 130 16.41 -3.18 15.47
CA TYR A 130 15.95 -3.62 16.77
C TYR A 130 14.58 -3.05 17.09
N LEU A 131 13.90 -3.68 18.04
CA LEU A 131 12.62 -3.25 18.59
C LEU A 131 12.78 -2.86 20.06
N SER A 132 11.94 -1.94 20.50
CA SER A 132 11.66 -1.67 21.90
C SER A 132 10.79 -2.78 22.52
N ASP A 133 10.77 -2.85 23.85
CA ASP A 133 9.95 -3.83 24.57
C ASP A 133 8.45 -3.62 24.30
N SER A 134 7.98 -2.39 24.10
CA SER A 134 6.58 -2.08 23.75
C SER A 134 6.22 -2.55 22.34
N GLU A 135 7.09 -2.31 21.36
CA GLU A 135 6.91 -2.78 19.98
C GLU A 135 6.87 -4.32 19.91
N MET A 136 7.70 -4.99 20.71
CA MET A 136 7.63 -6.45 20.84
C MET A 136 6.36 -6.93 21.54
N GLY A 137 5.86 -6.19 22.54
CA GLY A 137 4.57 -6.46 23.16
C GLY A 137 3.43 -6.45 22.14
N ASN A 138 3.39 -5.44 21.27
CA ASN A 138 2.41 -5.33 20.19
C ASN A 138 2.54 -6.49 19.19
N LEU A 139 3.75 -6.84 18.79
CA LEU A 139 3.97 -7.95 17.84
C LEU A 139 3.51 -9.29 18.41
N ARG A 140 3.75 -9.55 19.70
CA ARG A 140 3.27 -10.75 20.39
C ARG A 140 1.75 -10.80 20.44
N TRP A 141 1.12 -9.68 20.79
CA TRP A 141 -0.33 -9.56 20.82
C TRP A 141 -0.97 -9.82 19.44
N VAL A 142 -0.36 -9.31 18.37
CA VAL A 142 -0.78 -9.61 16.98
C VAL A 142 -0.62 -11.09 16.67
N ALA A 143 0.50 -11.72 17.05
CA ALA A 143 0.72 -13.14 16.80
C ALA A 143 -0.26 -14.04 17.57
N GLU A 144 -0.61 -13.67 18.80
CA GLU A 144 -1.60 -14.36 19.64
C GLU A 144 -3.01 -14.28 19.04
N SER A 145 -3.32 -13.18 18.35
CA SER A 145 -4.61 -12.98 17.65
C SER A 145 -4.87 -14.01 16.55
N TYR A 146 -3.85 -14.76 16.10
CA TYR A 146 -3.99 -15.79 15.07
C TYR A 146 -4.44 -17.18 15.55
N SER A 147 -4.68 -17.40 16.86
CA SER A 147 -5.43 -18.53 17.48
C SER A 147 -5.35 -19.95 16.87
N ASN A 148 -4.31 -20.26 16.10
CA ASN A 148 -3.94 -21.57 15.55
C ASN A 148 -4.94 -22.39 14.72
N GLU A 149 -6.10 -21.88 14.26
CA GLU A 149 -6.94 -22.58 13.27
C GLU A 149 -7.81 -21.62 12.48
N LEU A 150 -7.47 -21.28 11.22
CA LEU A 150 -8.46 -20.75 10.26
C LEU A 150 -8.04 -20.98 8.77
N PRO A 151 -9.02 -21.17 7.86
CA PRO A 151 -8.83 -21.67 6.50
C PRO A 151 -8.39 -20.61 5.49
N VAL A 152 -7.44 -21.01 4.64
CA VAL A 152 -6.88 -20.23 3.54
C VAL A 152 -7.95 -19.86 2.50
N TYR A 153 -8.15 -18.56 2.26
CA TYR A 153 -8.74 -18.07 1.01
C TYR A 153 -7.97 -16.86 0.47
N VAL A 154 -7.66 -16.95 -0.82
CA VAL A 154 -6.94 -15.98 -1.64
C VAL A 154 -7.97 -15.04 -2.26
N PRO A 155 -7.86 -13.70 -2.12
CA PRO A 155 -8.76 -12.79 -2.82
C PRO A 155 -8.62 -12.93 -4.33
N ASP A 156 -9.75 -12.90 -5.05
CA ASP A 156 -9.79 -12.88 -6.51
C ASP A 156 -9.03 -11.64 -7.04
N SER A 157 -7.85 -11.91 -7.58
CA SER A 157 -6.73 -10.97 -7.78
C SER A 157 -6.83 -10.06 -9.01
N GLY A 158 -8.05 -9.73 -9.44
CA GLY A 158 -8.26 -8.95 -10.67
C GLY A 158 -7.77 -7.50 -10.64
N ARG A 159 -7.62 -6.89 -9.45
CA ARG A 159 -7.44 -5.42 -9.32
C ARG A 159 -6.16 -4.93 -8.64
N LEU A 160 -5.35 -5.80 -8.04
CA LEU A 160 -4.13 -5.40 -7.33
C LEU A 160 -2.90 -5.69 -8.18
N LEU A 161 -1.97 -4.75 -8.29
CA LEU A 161 -0.64 -4.94 -8.91
C LEU A 161 0.46 -4.96 -7.87
N LYS A 162 1.61 -5.52 -8.26
CA LYS A 162 2.83 -5.48 -7.45
C LYS A 162 3.22 -4.02 -7.14
N GLY A 163 3.44 -3.74 -5.86
CA GLY A 163 3.85 -2.47 -5.29
C GLY A 163 2.70 -1.53 -4.95
N ASP A 164 1.45 -1.90 -5.23
CA ASP A 164 0.29 -1.10 -4.83
C ASP A 164 0.22 -1.03 -3.30
N ARG A 165 -0.06 0.16 -2.75
CA ARG A 165 -0.27 0.34 -1.32
C ARG A 165 -1.75 0.35 -1.00
N VAL A 166 -2.15 -0.46 -0.04
CA VAL A 166 -3.54 -0.64 0.39
C VAL A 166 -3.69 -0.36 1.88
N ARG A 167 -4.86 0.12 2.32
CA ARG A 167 -5.24 0.20 3.74
C ARG A 167 -6.27 -0.88 3.99
N ILE A 168 -6.12 -1.63 5.06
CA ILE A 168 -7.12 -2.59 5.47
C ILE A 168 -8.30 -1.85 6.10
N THR A 169 -9.51 -2.11 5.65
CA THR A 169 -10.73 -1.39 6.06
C THR A 169 -11.58 -2.18 7.04
N SER A 170 -11.32 -3.47 7.22
CA SER A 170 -12.10 -4.35 8.10
C SER A 170 -11.27 -5.51 8.66
N GLY A 171 -11.83 -6.22 9.65
CA GLY A 171 -11.14 -7.31 10.33
C GLY A 171 -10.10 -6.82 11.34
N TYR A 172 -9.28 -7.75 11.86
CA TYR A 172 -8.30 -7.48 12.92
C TYR A 172 -7.21 -6.48 12.53
N PHE A 173 -7.04 -6.19 11.24
CA PHE A 173 -6.01 -5.28 10.72
C PHE A 173 -6.56 -3.94 10.23
N ALA A 174 -7.83 -3.62 10.51
CA ALA A 174 -8.45 -2.36 10.11
C ALA A 174 -7.57 -1.15 10.51
N GLY A 175 -7.29 -0.27 9.53
CA GLY A 175 -6.44 0.91 9.67
C GLY A 175 -4.97 0.70 9.27
N MET A 176 -4.48 -0.55 9.14
CA MET A 176 -3.09 -0.82 8.76
C MET A 176 -2.84 -0.60 7.26
N GLU A 177 -1.66 -0.05 6.93
CA GLU A 177 -1.20 0.10 5.54
C GLU A 177 -0.30 -1.07 5.12
N ALA A 178 -0.45 -1.50 3.88
CA ALA A 178 0.20 -2.67 3.32
C ALA A 178 0.64 -2.44 1.87
N GLU A 179 1.62 -3.20 1.40
CA GLU A 179 2.09 -3.22 0.02
C GLU A 179 1.83 -4.60 -0.61
N VAL A 180 1.39 -4.63 -1.87
CA VAL A 180 1.17 -5.86 -2.62
C VAL A 180 2.50 -6.37 -3.18
N VAL A 181 2.92 -7.58 -2.85
CA VAL A 181 4.13 -8.22 -3.39
C VAL A 181 3.79 -9.46 -4.22
N ILE A 182 4.64 -9.81 -5.19
CA ILE A 182 4.52 -11.06 -5.95
C ILE A 182 5.58 -12.03 -5.44
N GLN A 183 5.16 -13.25 -5.07
CA GLN A 183 6.10 -14.29 -4.68
C GLN A 183 6.88 -14.79 -5.91
N PRO A 184 8.23 -14.91 -5.81
CA PRO A 184 9.02 -15.53 -6.88
C PRO A 184 8.55 -16.96 -7.19
N GLY A 185 8.22 -17.23 -8.45
CA GLY A 185 7.94 -18.57 -8.97
C GLY A 185 6.50 -19.08 -8.86
N GLY A 186 5.54 -18.29 -8.37
CA GLY A 186 4.16 -18.76 -8.15
C GLY A 186 3.04 -17.94 -8.81
N GLY A 187 3.31 -16.75 -9.36
CA GLY A 187 2.25 -15.87 -9.89
C GLY A 187 1.26 -15.33 -8.84
N HIS A 188 1.34 -15.80 -7.59
CA HIS A 188 0.52 -15.36 -6.47
C HIS A 188 0.94 -13.97 -5.97
N LYS A 189 -0.07 -13.11 -5.76
CA LYS A 189 0.06 -11.76 -5.19
C LYS A 189 -0.34 -11.82 -3.73
N ASP A 190 0.60 -11.57 -2.83
CA ASP A 190 0.37 -11.49 -1.39
C ASP A 190 0.28 -10.01 -0.97
N VAL A 191 -0.63 -9.68 -0.07
CA VAL A 191 -0.70 -8.34 0.54
C VAL A 191 0.14 -8.36 1.81
N MET A 192 1.14 -7.48 1.92
CA MET A 192 2.06 -7.42 3.06
C MET A 192 1.84 -6.15 3.86
N ALA A 193 1.46 -6.23 5.14
CA ALA A 193 1.43 -5.06 6.01
C ALA A 193 2.85 -4.65 6.40
N ARG A 194 3.11 -3.34 6.40
CA ARG A 194 4.33 -2.79 6.97
C ARG A 194 4.15 -2.70 8.49
N ILE A 195 4.82 -3.58 9.23
CA ILE A 195 4.82 -3.55 10.69
C ILE A 195 6.12 -2.92 11.15
N LEU A 196 6.03 -1.70 11.67
CA LEU A 196 7.18 -0.86 12.02
C LEU A 196 8.02 -0.53 10.77
N ASP A 197 8.76 0.58 10.75
CA ASP A 197 9.44 1.07 9.54
C ASP A 197 10.49 0.10 8.95
N CYS A 198 10.71 -1.05 9.57
CA CYS A 198 11.72 -2.04 9.21
C CYS A 198 11.19 -3.46 8.94
N MET A 199 9.88 -3.75 9.07
CA MET A 199 9.36 -5.11 8.84
C MET A 199 8.11 -5.16 7.96
N TRP A 200 7.97 -6.29 7.29
CA TRP A 200 6.86 -6.60 6.39
C TRP A 200 6.29 -7.96 6.79
N VAL A 201 4.97 -8.02 6.96
CA VAL A 201 4.27 -9.23 7.41
C VAL A 201 3.19 -9.58 6.39
N PRO A 202 3.13 -10.82 5.89
CA PRO A 202 2.04 -11.24 5.03
C PRO A 202 0.72 -11.14 5.79
N LEU A 203 -0.23 -10.42 5.22
CA LEU A 203 -1.59 -10.39 5.73
C LEU A 203 -2.30 -11.66 5.24
N LEU A 204 -2.53 -12.57 6.18
CA LEU A 204 -3.36 -13.75 5.95
C LEU A 204 -4.83 -13.32 6.04
N GLU A 205 -5.68 -13.80 5.11
CA GLU A 205 -7.14 -13.57 5.07
C GLU A 205 -7.64 -12.14 4.74
N VAL A 206 -7.04 -11.44 3.78
CA VAL A 206 -7.65 -10.19 3.27
C VAL A 206 -8.52 -10.49 2.06
N LYS A 207 -9.85 -10.36 2.18
CA LYS A 207 -10.80 -10.55 1.06
C LYS A 207 -10.95 -9.29 0.19
N PRO A 208 -11.40 -9.41 -1.07
CA PRO A 208 -11.76 -8.25 -1.89
C PRO A 208 -12.84 -7.41 -1.18
N GLY A 209 -12.56 -6.13 -0.94
CA GLY A 209 -13.45 -5.22 -0.21
C GLY A 209 -13.07 -4.96 1.25
N GLU A 210 -12.15 -5.75 1.80
CA GLU A 210 -11.56 -5.54 3.14
C GLU A 210 -10.30 -4.67 3.10
N TYR A 211 -10.01 -4.10 1.93
CA TYR A 211 -8.93 -3.15 1.73
C TYR A 211 -9.33 -2.08 0.72
N GLU A 212 -8.80 -0.88 0.92
CA GLU A 212 -8.86 0.24 -0.02
C GLU A 212 -7.48 0.48 -0.62
N LEU A 213 -7.42 0.82 -1.92
CA LEU A 213 -6.18 1.22 -2.56
C LEU A 213 -5.86 2.67 -2.17
N ILE A 214 -4.71 2.89 -1.54
CA ILE A 214 -4.26 4.22 -1.10
C ILE A 214 -3.24 4.80 -2.08
N GLU A 215 -2.44 3.96 -2.73
CA GLU A 215 -1.37 4.42 -3.63
C GLU A 215 -1.10 3.38 -4.73
N LEU A 216 -0.96 3.85 -5.97
CA LEU A 216 -0.57 3.01 -7.10
C LEU A 216 0.96 2.98 -7.22
N ASN A 217 1.54 1.81 -7.50
CA ASN A 217 2.98 1.72 -7.77
C ASN A 217 3.35 2.48 -9.06
N THR A 218 4.03 3.62 -8.92
CA THR A 218 4.45 4.48 -10.04
C THR A 218 5.63 3.92 -10.86
N ASN A 219 6.29 2.85 -10.41
CA ASN A 219 7.49 2.30 -11.04
C ASN A 219 7.21 1.28 -12.18
N GLY A 220 5.94 1.02 -12.54
CA GLY A 220 5.55 0.01 -13.54
C GLY A 220 4.92 0.58 -14.82
N LYS A 221 4.99 -0.17 -15.94
CA LYS A 221 4.35 0.18 -17.23
C LYS A 221 2.80 0.21 -17.22
N HIS A 222 2.16 -0.18 -16.12
CA HIS A 222 0.70 -0.38 -16.03
C HIS A 222 -0.03 0.60 -15.07
N VAL A 223 0.64 1.66 -14.60
CA VAL A 223 0.09 2.68 -13.68
C VAL A 223 -1.24 3.25 -14.18
N TYR A 224 -1.33 3.54 -15.48
CA TYR A 224 -2.51 4.15 -16.07
C TYR A 224 -3.62 3.15 -16.39
N THR A 225 -3.31 1.85 -16.46
CA THR A 225 -4.29 0.79 -16.80
C THR A 225 -5.35 0.62 -15.69
N HIS A 226 -5.00 0.87 -14.43
CA HIS A 226 -5.97 0.87 -13.32
C HIS A 226 -6.92 2.06 -13.36
N LEU A 227 -6.45 3.21 -13.87
CA LEU A 227 -7.23 4.44 -13.99
C LEU A 227 -8.04 4.50 -15.29
N ASP A 228 -7.63 3.78 -16.33
CA ASP A 228 -8.35 3.62 -17.59
C ASP A 228 -9.34 2.45 -17.52
N ASN A 229 -10.16 2.46 -16.48
CA ASN A 229 -11.28 1.53 -16.35
C ASN A 229 -12.44 2.03 -17.22
N ASP A 230 -12.42 1.65 -18.49
CA ASP A 230 -13.44 2.04 -19.49
C ASP A 230 -14.86 1.75 -18.97
N ARG A 231 -15.08 0.65 -18.24
CA ARG A 231 -16.39 0.32 -17.64
C ARG A 231 -16.86 1.38 -16.64
N LEU A 232 -16.01 1.77 -15.69
CA LEU A 232 -16.38 2.79 -14.70
C LEU A 232 -16.53 4.16 -15.35
N ARG A 233 -15.63 4.51 -16.27
CA ARG A 233 -15.61 5.83 -16.90
C ARG A 233 -16.76 6.04 -17.87
N ASP A 234 -17.11 5.04 -18.67
CA ASP A 234 -18.23 5.13 -19.61
C ASP A 234 -19.54 4.98 -18.84
N GLY A 235 -19.61 4.07 -17.86
CA GLY A 235 -20.80 3.94 -17.00
C GLY A 235 -21.14 5.23 -16.23
N LEU A 236 -20.15 5.95 -15.68
CA LEU A 236 -20.38 7.24 -15.04
C LEU A 236 -20.89 8.31 -16.02
N HIS A 237 -20.39 8.30 -17.25
CA HIS A 237 -20.82 9.25 -18.27
C HIS A 237 -22.26 8.98 -18.72
N ASP A 238 -22.61 7.72 -18.96
CA ASP A 238 -23.97 7.31 -19.31
C ASP A 238 -24.95 7.56 -18.16
N ALA A 239 -24.50 7.40 -16.91
CA ALA A 239 -25.26 7.76 -15.72
C ALA A 239 -25.51 9.27 -15.63
N LEU A 240 -24.51 10.11 -15.93
CA LEU A 240 -24.70 11.56 -16.02
C LEU A 240 -25.69 11.95 -17.13
N GLY A 241 -25.65 11.28 -18.28
CA GLY A 241 -26.63 11.51 -19.35
C GLY A 241 -28.06 11.18 -18.93
N ARG A 242 -28.27 10.03 -18.27
CA ARG A 242 -29.58 9.67 -17.70
C ARG A 242 -30.02 10.62 -16.58
N TYR A 243 -29.09 11.09 -15.77
CA TYR A 243 -29.37 12.09 -14.74
C TYR A 243 -29.85 13.41 -15.35
N HIS A 244 -29.19 13.92 -16.40
CA HIS A 244 -29.62 15.15 -17.07
C HIS A 244 -30.97 15.00 -17.80
N ALA A 245 -31.25 13.82 -18.35
CA ALA A 245 -32.53 13.56 -18.99
C ALA A 245 -33.72 13.41 -18.02
N SER A 246 -33.50 12.81 -16.84
CA SER A 246 -34.58 12.44 -15.91
C SER A 246 -34.63 13.26 -14.62
N GLY A 247 -33.57 13.99 -14.29
CA GLY A 247 -33.40 14.69 -13.02
C GLY A 247 -33.18 13.79 -11.80
N SER A 248 -33.11 12.47 -11.98
CA SER A 248 -32.97 11.48 -10.90
C SER A 248 -31.89 10.45 -11.21
N VAL A 249 -31.37 9.77 -10.18
CA VAL A 249 -30.31 8.77 -10.32
C VAL A 249 -30.87 7.40 -9.98
N GLY A 250 -30.72 6.44 -10.90
CA GLY A 250 -31.16 5.07 -10.70
C GLY A 250 -30.33 4.34 -9.63
N GLU A 251 -30.87 3.22 -9.12
CA GLU A 251 -30.18 2.42 -8.11
C GLU A 251 -28.85 1.84 -8.62
N GLU A 252 -28.83 1.38 -9.87
CA GLU A 252 -27.62 0.88 -10.52
C GLU A 252 -26.53 1.96 -10.68
N ASP A 253 -26.94 3.21 -10.97
CA ASP A 253 -26.02 4.34 -11.09
C ASP A 253 -25.48 4.78 -9.74
N THR A 254 -26.33 4.72 -8.71
CA THR A 254 -25.95 4.94 -7.33
C THR A 254 -24.92 3.89 -6.88
N ARG A 255 -25.14 2.62 -7.23
CA ARG A 255 -24.19 1.54 -6.93
C ARG A 255 -22.86 1.74 -7.65
N LEU A 256 -22.90 2.13 -8.92
CA LEU A 256 -21.72 2.44 -9.71
C LEU A 256 -20.92 3.61 -9.13
N ALA A 257 -21.60 4.71 -8.77
CA ALA A 257 -20.95 5.87 -8.16
C ALA A 257 -20.31 5.53 -6.81
N ARG A 258 -20.96 4.69 -5.98
CA ARG A 258 -20.37 4.18 -4.73
C ARG A 258 -19.16 3.27 -4.99
N GLU A 259 -19.18 2.46 -6.05
CA GLU A 259 -18.03 1.66 -6.44
C GLU A 259 -16.82 2.55 -6.77
N VAL A 260 -17.06 3.67 -7.47
CA VAL A 260 -16.03 4.66 -7.81
C VAL A 260 -15.46 5.32 -6.55
N LEU A 261 -16.31 5.69 -5.58
CA LEU A 261 -15.83 6.24 -4.30
C LEU A 261 -14.98 5.23 -3.53
N ARG A 262 -15.37 3.96 -3.49
CA ARG A 262 -14.55 2.90 -2.85
C ARG A 262 -13.22 2.68 -3.56
N ALA A 263 -13.22 2.77 -4.89
CA ALA A 263 -12.03 2.51 -5.69
C ALA A 263 -11.01 3.67 -5.64
N TYR A 264 -11.49 4.92 -5.62
CA TYR A 264 -10.63 6.08 -5.83
C TYR A 264 -10.70 7.15 -4.74
N GLY A 265 -11.65 7.07 -3.79
CA GLY A 265 -11.86 8.10 -2.77
C GLY A 265 -10.66 8.33 -1.85
N SER A 266 -9.93 7.26 -1.53
CA SER A 266 -8.72 7.29 -0.69
C SER A 266 -7.42 7.27 -1.51
N LEU A 267 -7.51 7.22 -2.84
CA LEU A 267 -6.35 7.04 -3.72
C LEU A 267 -5.54 8.34 -3.82
N ARG A 268 -4.29 8.30 -3.35
CA ARG A 268 -3.31 9.37 -3.53
C ARG A 268 -2.80 9.35 -4.96
N ALA A 269 -3.14 10.40 -5.71
CA ALA A 269 -2.67 10.60 -7.07
C ALA A 269 -1.47 11.57 -7.08
N GLU A 270 -0.27 11.01 -7.27
CA GLU A 270 0.98 11.80 -7.19
C GLU A 270 1.21 12.67 -8.42
N THR A 271 0.82 12.19 -9.61
CA THR A 271 1.02 12.93 -10.86
C THR A 271 -0.22 13.73 -11.28
N ASP A 272 -0.02 14.83 -12.00
CA ASP A 272 -1.12 15.66 -12.52
C ASP A 272 -2.08 14.85 -13.40
N VAL A 273 -1.56 13.92 -14.21
CA VAL A 273 -2.37 13.04 -15.08
C VAL A 273 -3.23 12.09 -14.25
N MET A 274 -2.68 11.51 -13.17
CA MET A 274 -3.45 10.65 -12.26
C MET A 274 -4.54 11.46 -11.56
N ARG A 275 -4.21 12.64 -11.04
CA ARG A 275 -5.18 13.53 -10.38
C ARG A 275 -6.31 13.89 -11.33
N CYS A 276 -6.02 14.18 -12.61
CA CYS A 276 -7.06 14.46 -13.61
C CYS A 276 -8.03 13.29 -13.79
N LYS A 277 -7.53 12.04 -13.89
CA LYS A 277 -8.39 10.85 -14.07
C LYS A 277 -9.21 10.52 -12.82
N VAL A 278 -8.57 10.56 -11.66
CA VAL A 278 -9.20 10.27 -10.36
C VAL A 278 -10.26 11.32 -10.05
N TYR A 279 -9.92 12.61 -10.11
CA TYR A 279 -10.84 13.69 -9.75
C TYR A 279 -11.99 13.81 -10.74
N SER A 280 -11.78 13.54 -12.02
CA SER A 280 -12.89 13.51 -12.98
C SER A 280 -13.91 12.40 -12.66
N SER A 281 -13.44 11.23 -12.24
CA SER A 281 -14.30 10.12 -11.84
C SER A 281 -15.03 10.42 -10.52
N LEU A 282 -14.31 10.95 -9.52
CA LEU A 282 -14.87 11.31 -8.23
C LEU A 282 -15.89 12.46 -8.33
N LEU A 283 -15.63 13.50 -9.13
CA LEU A 283 -16.55 14.62 -9.31
C LEU A 283 -17.89 14.15 -9.89
N SER A 284 -17.82 13.27 -10.89
CA SER A 284 -19.00 12.65 -11.51
C SER A 284 -19.77 11.80 -10.50
N ALA A 285 -19.06 11.01 -9.67
CA ALA A 285 -19.68 10.19 -8.62
C ALA A 285 -20.36 11.05 -7.54
N TYR A 286 -19.70 12.10 -7.05
CA TYR A 286 -20.30 13.02 -6.06
C TYR A 286 -21.53 13.74 -6.61
N LYS A 287 -21.51 14.13 -7.90
CA LYS A 287 -22.68 14.70 -8.57
C LYS A 287 -23.87 13.74 -8.55
N LEU A 288 -23.65 12.49 -8.95
CA LEU A 288 -24.69 11.46 -9.01
C LEU A 288 -25.20 11.06 -7.61
N LEU A 289 -24.35 11.08 -6.59
CA LEU A 289 -24.74 10.77 -5.22
C LEU A 289 -25.38 11.95 -4.47
N GLY A 290 -25.34 13.16 -5.04
CA GLY A 290 -25.87 14.36 -4.40
C GLY A 290 -25.01 14.89 -3.25
N GLU A 291 -23.74 14.49 -3.17
CA GLU A 291 -22.79 14.86 -2.11
C GLU A 291 -22.28 16.30 -2.31
N LYS A 292 -23.09 17.30 -1.93
CA LYS A 292 -22.86 18.71 -2.26
C LYS A 292 -21.54 19.28 -1.73
N GLU A 293 -21.15 18.93 -0.50
CA GLU A 293 -19.94 19.46 0.13
C GLU A 293 -18.66 18.92 -0.52
N GLU A 294 -18.57 17.59 -0.68
CA GLU A 294 -17.43 16.94 -1.33
C GLU A 294 -17.35 17.33 -2.82
N PHE A 295 -18.49 17.48 -3.49
CA PHE A 295 -18.56 18.01 -4.84
C PHE A 295 -17.97 19.43 -4.93
N ALA A 296 -18.40 20.34 -4.06
CA ALA A 296 -17.91 21.73 -4.05
C ALA A 296 -16.41 21.81 -3.74
N ARG A 297 -15.94 21.00 -2.78
CA ARG A 297 -14.52 20.92 -2.42
C ARG A 297 -13.68 20.44 -3.59
N LEU A 298 -14.07 19.33 -4.22
CA LEU A 298 -13.33 18.77 -5.35
C LEU A 298 -13.38 19.67 -6.59
N LEU A 299 -14.51 20.33 -6.84
CA LEU A 299 -14.67 21.32 -7.90
C LEU A 299 -13.65 22.47 -7.74
N ALA A 300 -13.49 22.99 -6.51
CA ALA A 300 -12.50 24.03 -6.23
C ALA A 300 -11.06 23.55 -6.48
N THR A 301 -10.73 22.32 -6.07
CA THR A 301 -9.43 21.70 -6.35
C THR A 301 -9.17 21.55 -7.85
N MET A 302 -10.13 21.03 -8.62
CA MET A 302 -10.00 20.86 -10.06
C MET A 302 -9.84 22.19 -10.79
N ARG A 303 -10.53 23.25 -10.34
CA ARG A 303 -10.35 24.63 -10.86
C ARG A 303 -8.91 25.10 -10.70
N GLY A 304 -8.32 24.94 -9.51
CA GLY A 304 -6.92 25.29 -9.26
C GLY A 304 -5.95 24.49 -10.14
N MET A 305 -6.25 23.21 -10.38
CA MET A 305 -5.42 22.35 -11.23
C MET A 305 -5.42 22.75 -12.71
N LEU A 306 -6.53 23.29 -13.24
CA LEU A 306 -6.61 23.66 -14.66
C LEU A 306 -5.47 24.59 -15.11
N LEU A 307 -4.97 25.45 -14.22
CA LEU A 307 -3.85 26.34 -14.52
C LEU A 307 -2.50 25.61 -14.60
N ALA A 308 -2.34 24.52 -13.85
CA ALA A 308 -1.09 23.77 -13.75
C ALA A 308 -0.96 22.64 -14.79
N VAL A 309 -2.07 22.06 -15.24
CA VAL A 309 -2.06 20.89 -16.13
C VAL A 309 -1.63 21.27 -17.54
N LYS A 310 -0.39 20.89 -17.90
CA LYS A 310 0.21 21.12 -19.23
C LYS A 310 -0.22 20.11 -20.29
N ALA A 311 -0.60 18.89 -19.88
CA ALA A 311 -0.95 17.82 -20.81
C ALA A 311 -2.34 18.08 -21.45
N PRO A 312 -2.43 18.31 -22.78
CA PRO A 312 -3.68 18.75 -23.42
C PRO A 312 -4.86 17.78 -23.21
N GLN A 313 -4.60 16.47 -23.27
CA GLN A 313 -5.63 15.44 -23.05
C GLN A 313 -6.13 15.39 -21.61
N SER A 314 -5.26 15.64 -20.63
CA SER A 314 -5.64 15.68 -19.21
C SER A 314 -6.42 16.95 -18.89
N ARG A 315 -6.02 18.08 -19.48
CA ARG A 315 -6.75 19.35 -19.40
C ARG A 315 -8.15 19.23 -20.01
N ALA A 316 -8.27 18.64 -21.20
CA ALA A 316 -9.56 18.39 -21.84
C ALA A 316 -10.46 17.47 -21.00
N LEU A 317 -9.89 16.39 -20.42
CA LEU A 317 -10.64 15.50 -19.53
C LEU A 317 -11.25 16.26 -18.35
N LEU A 318 -10.47 17.14 -17.69
CA LEU A 318 -10.99 17.99 -16.63
C LEU A 318 -12.09 18.91 -17.13
N LEU A 319 -11.88 19.62 -18.24
CA LEU A 319 -12.83 20.60 -18.78
C LEU A 319 -14.15 19.97 -19.21
N VAL A 320 -14.10 18.87 -19.96
CA VAL A 320 -15.29 18.11 -20.38
C VAL A 320 -16.05 17.58 -19.16
N THR A 321 -15.35 17.11 -18.13
CA THR A 321 -16.00 16.62 -16.90
C THR A 321 -16.62 17.77 -16.10
N LEU A 322 -15.91 18.89 -15.96
CA LEU A 322 -16.40 20.08 -15.27
C LEU A 322 -17.65 20.62 -15.96
N TYR A 323 -17.65 20.70 -17.29
CA TYR A 323 -18.84 21.06 -18.07
C TYR A 323 -20.00 20.12 -17.76
N GLY A 324 -19.83 18.80 -17.98
CA GLY A 324 -20.90 17.83 -17.77
C GLY A 324 -21.45 17.75 -16.34
N CYS A 325 -20.66 18.10 -15.33
CA CYS A 325 -21.10 18.08 -13.93
C CYS A 325 -21.73 19.40 -13.44
N THR A 326 -21.36 20.53 -14.05
CA THR A 326 -21.73 21.87 -13.55
C THR A 326 -22.64 22.65 -14.48
N ASP A 327 -22.80 22.21 -15.73
CA ASP A 327 -23.57 22.94 -16.75
C ASP A 327 -23.09 24.39 -16.97
N SER A 328 -21.78 24.61 -16.76
CA SER A 328 -21.18 25.94 -16.84
C SER A 328 -20.77 26.27 -18.29
N SER A 329 -21.33 27.37 -18.80
CA SER A 329 -20.97 27.92 -20.12
C SER A 329 -19.48 28.23 -20.27
N LEU A 330 -18.80 28.63 -19.18
CA LEU A 330 -17.36 28.83 -19.16
C LEU A 330 -16.59 27.54 -19.46
N TYR A 331 -16.94 26.43 -18.79
CA TYR A 331 -16.26 25.16 -19.02
C TYR A 331 -16.60 24.56 -20.37
N ARG A 332 -17.82 24.77 -20.85
CA ARG A 332 -18.22 24.43 -22.21
C ARG A 332 -17.29 25.09 -23.22
N GLN A 333 -17.18 26.43 -23.20
CA GLN A 333 -16.32 27.16 -24.12
C GLN A 333 -14.87 26.66 -24.07
N MET A 334 -14.30 26.56 -22.86
CA MET A 334 -12.93 26.08 -22.68
C MET A 334 -12.74 24.63 -23.15
N ALA A 335 -13.75 23.76 -23.00
CA ALA A 335 -13.68 22.39 -23.48
C ALA A 335 -13.63 22.34 -25.02
N HIS A 336 -14.49 23.10 -25.69
CA HIS A 336 -14.49 23.24 -27.16
C HIS A 336 -13.16 23.77 -27.70
N GLU A 337 -12.61 24.83 -27.09
CA GLU A 337 -11.31 25.40 -27.48
C GLU A 337 -10.18 24.35 -27.50
N VAL A 338 -10.23 23.37 -26.60
CA VAL A 338 -9.20 22.32 -26.50
C VAL A 338 -9.53 21.10 -27.38
N VAL A 339 -10.80 20.73 -27.49
CA VAL A 339 -11.24 19.47 -28.12
C VAL A 339 -11.51 19.62 -29.61
N ASP A 340 -12.08 20.73 -30.08
CA ASP A 340 -12.47 20.91 -31.48
C ASP A 340 -11.32 20.80 -32.48
N PRO A 341 -10.08 21.27 -32.20
CA PRO A 341 -8.95 21.04 -33.09
C PRO A 341 -8.68 19.56 -33.39
N TRP A 342 -9.08 18.65 -32.50
CA TRP A 342 -8.87 17.21 -32.69
C TRP A 342 -9.82 16.59 -33.71
N ARG A 343 -10.93 17.25 -34.05
CA ARG A 343 -11.89 16.76 -35.06
C ARG A 343 -11.29 16.77 -36.46
N SER A 344 -10.35 17.69 -36.71
CA SER A 344 -9.59 17.77 -37.96
C SER A 344 -8.35 16.87 -38.02
N GLU A 345 -8.04 16.13 -36.95
CA GLU A 345 -6.89 15.21 -36.96
C GLU A 345 -7.17 13.97 -37.82
N SER A 346 -6.21 13.56 -38.64
CA SER A 346 -6.36 12.42 -39.56
C SER A 346 -6.46 11.07 -38.84
N SER A 347 -5.88 10.94 -37.65
CA SER A 347 -5.88 9.71 -36.84
C SER A 347 -5.79 10.03 -35.34
N PRO A 348 -6.87 10.54 -34.73
CA PRO A 348 -6.88 10.88 -33.31
C PRO A 348 -6.79 9.61 -32.44
N LYS A 349 -6.06 9.70 -31.32
CA LYS A 349 -5.98 8.61 -30.33
C LYS A 349 -7.37 8.28 -29.76
N LYS A 350 -7.60 7.01 -29.37
CA LYS A 350 -8.86 6.54 -28.72
C LYS A 350 -9.34 7.48 -27.60
N SER A 351 -8.42 8.00 -26.78
CA SER A 351 -8.76 8.92 -25.70
C SER A 351 -9.31 10.27 -26.18
N LYS A 352 -8.84 10.80 -27.31
CA LYS A 352 -9.37 12.03 -27.92
C LYS A 352 -10.76 11.78 -28.50
N LEU A 353 -10.94 10.68 -29.22
CA LEU A 353 -12.25 10.27 -29.76
C LEU A 353 -13.30 10.14 -28.65
N SER A 354 -12.94 9.53 -27.51
CA SER A 354 -13.82 9.44 -26.34
C SER A 354 -14.20 10.82 -25.78
N LEU A 355 -13.26 11.77 -25.72
CA LEU A 355 -13.53 13.13 -25.23
C LEU A 355 -14.37 13.95 -26.20
N ILE A 356 -14.15 13.82 -27.51
CA ILE A 356 -15.00 14.41 -28.55
C ILE A 356 -16.44 13.93 -28.38
N ARG A 357 -16.64 12.61 -28.33
CA ARG A 357 -17.97 12.01 -28.14
C ARG A 357 -18.65 12.54 -26.88
N ARG A 358 -17.94 12.56 -25.75
CA ARG A 358 -18.49 13.01 -24.46
C ARG A 358 -18.87 14.49 -24.48
N LEU A 359 -18.10 15.34 -25.17
CA LEU A 359 -18.42 16.75 -25.31
C LEU A 359 -19.72 16.93 -26.11
N ASP A 360 -19.84 16.25 -27.25
CA ASP A 360 -21.04 16.24 -28.09
C ASP A 360 -22.27 15.72 -27.31
N ASP A 361 -22.08 14.63 -26.55
CA ASP A 361 -23.13 14.06 -25.70
C ASP A 361 -23.62 15.08 -24.65
N TYR A 362 -22.71 15.84 -24.01
CA TYR A 362 -23.10 16.87 -23.04
C TYR A 362 -23.80 18.07 -23.69
N ASP A 363 -23.35 18.54 -24.86
CA ASP A 363 -24.06 19.61 -25.58
C ASP A 363 -25.49 19.19 -25.90
N ARG A 364 -25.69 17.95 -26.35
CA ARG A 364 -27.02 17.42 -26.59
C ARG A 364 -27.85 17.30 -25.31
N TRP A 365 -27.30 16.69 -24.25
CA TRP A 365 -28.06 16.46 -23.01
C TRP A 365 -28.41 17.74 -22.26
N LEU A 366 -27.61 18.79 -22.41
CA LEU A 366 -27.80 20.09 -21.77
C LEU A 366 -28.50 21.10 -22.70
N ASN A 367 -28.89 20.70 -23.92
CA ASN A 367 -29.51 21.55 -24.95
C ASN A 367 -28.66 22.77 -25.34
N HIS A 368 -27.36 22.57 -25.47
CA HIS A 368 -26.37 23.56 -25.89
C HIS A 368 -25.83 23.31 -27.31
N GLU A 369 -26.47 22.45 -28.09
CA GLU A 369 -26.13 22.29 -29.51
C GLU A 369 -26.24 23.65 -30.22
N ILE A 370 -25.19 24.01 -30.96
CA ILE A 370 -25.21 25.20 -31.81
C ILE A 370 -25.95 24.78 -33.08
N SER A 371 -27.14 25.36 -33.30
CA SER A 371 -27.90 25.18 -34.54
C SER A 371 -27.15 25.70 -35.77
#